data_AF-A0A2M6XXG5-F1
#
_entry.id   AF-A0A2M6XXG5-F1
#
_cell.length_a   1.000
_cell.length_b   1.000
_cell.length_c   1.000
_cell.angle_alpha   90.00
_cell.angle_beta   90.00
_cell.angle_gamma   90.00
#
_symmetry.space_group_name_H-M   'P 1'
#
loop_
_entity.id
_entity.type
_entity.pdbx_description
1 polymer ?
#
loop_
_entity_poly.entity_id
_entity_poly.type
_entity_poly.pdbx_seq_one_letter_code
_entity_poly.pdbx_strand_id
1 'polypeptide(L)' 'PEGSAPPCRERTTLVIAHRLSTIEKADRIVVLQKGQIAEAGTHAELLAKGGVYAQLHRTQFSGNAVAE' A
#
# COMPACT_ATOMS: atom_id res chain seq x y z
N PRO A 1 -19.51 -7.37 -37.51
CA PRO A 1 -19.57 -6.68 -36.21
C PRO A 1 -18.23 -6.79 -35.48
N GLU A 2 -17.50 -5.68 -35.52
CA GLU A 2 -16.82 -5.02 -34.40
C GLU A 2 -15.77 -5.79 -33.58
N GLY A 3 -14.57 -5.23 -33.58
CA GLY A 3 -13.37 -5.73 -32.93
C GLY A 3 -13.54 -5.90 -31.42
N SER A 4 -13.40 -7.16 -30.99
CA SER A 4 -12.98 -7.49 -29.64
C SER A 4 -11.53 -7.03 -29.46
N ALA A 5 -11.32 -5.81 -28.96
CA ALA A 5 -10.04 -5.41 -28.39
C ALA A 5 -9.62 -6.48 -27.36
N PRO A 6 -8.35 -6.93 -27.36
CA PRO A 6 -7.91 -7.90 -26.36
C PRO A 6 -8.20 -7.31 -24.97
N PRO A 7 -8.72 -8.10 -24.00
CA PRO A 7 -8.77 -7.63 -22.63
C PRO A 7 -7.34 -7.23 -22.28
N CYS A 8 -7.11 -5.96 -21.91
CA CYS A 8 -5.80 -5.48 -21.46
C CYS A 8 -5.43 -6.23 -20.18
N ARG A 9 -5.01 -7.48 -20.34
CA ARG A 9 -4.33 -8.32 -19.37
C ARG A 9 -2.99 -7.64 -19.18
N GLU A 10 -2.62 -7.43 -17.93
CA GLU A 10 -1.30 -6.94 -17.50
C GLU A 10 -1.12 -5.40 -17.58
N ARG A 11 -1.96 -4.66 -16.87
CA ARG A 11 -1.66 -3.26 -16.50
C ARG A 11 -0.92 -3.23 -15.16
N THR A 12 0.36 -2.86 -15.17
CA THR A 12 1.11 -2.59 -13.95
C THR A 12 0.73 -1.20 -13.44
N THR A 13 0.06 -1.14 -12.29
CA THR A 13 -0.34 0.12 -11.65
C THR A 13 0.59 0.41 -10.48
N LEU A 14 1.39 1.46 -10.59
CA LEU A 14 2.20 1.97 -9.49
C LEU A 14 1.46 3.13 -8.82
N VAL A 15 1.11 2.96 -7.55
CA VAL A 15 0.43 4.01 -6.77
C VAL A 15 1.40 4.53 -5.71
N ILE A 16 1.69 5.83 -5.77
CA ILE A 16 2.39 6.55 -4.70
C ILE A 16 1.33 7.33 -3.94
N ALA A 17 1.01 6.88 -2.72
CA ALA A 17 0.00 7.50 -1.89
C ALA A 17 0.48 7.66 -0.45
N HIS A 18 0.11 8.78 0.16
CA HIS A 18 0.22 8.97 1.60
C HIS A 18 -0.98 8.38 2.36
N ARG A 19 -2.07 8.03 1.67
CA ARG A 19 -3.31 7.49 2.27
C ARG A 19 -3.26 5.97 2.31
N LEU A 20 -3.43 5.39 3.50
CA LEU A 20 -3.38 3.94 3.71
C LEU A 20 -4.48 3.15 3.02
N SER A 21 -5.66 3.75 2.82
CA SER A 21 -6.82 3.09 2.19
C SER A 21 -6.57 2.61 0.76
N THR A 22 -5.66 3.25 0.02
CA THR A 22 -5.31 2.84 -1.35
C THR A 22 -4.20 1.79 -1.36
N ILE A 23 -3.31 1.83 -0.35
CA ILE A 23 -2.16 0.92 -0.23
C ILE A 23 -2.57 -0.43 0.36
N GLU A 24 -3.62 -0.49 1.18
CA GLU A 24 -4.16 -1.73 1.74
C GLU A 24 -4.64 -2.71 0.66
N LYS A 25 -5.15 -2.18 -0.47
CA LYS A 25 -5.63 -2.97 -1.62
C LYS A 25 -4.51 -3.31 -2.61
N ALA A 26 -3.28 -2.87 -2.37
CA ALA A 26 -2.18 -3.13 -3.29
C ALA A 26 -1.68 -4.57 -3.12
N ASP A 27 -1.44 -5.25 -4.25
CA ASP A 27 -0.84 -6.60 -4.26
C ASP A 27 0.57 -6.59 -3.67
N ARG A 28 1.27 -5.46 -3.77
CA ARG A 28 2.60 -5.25 -3.19
C ARG A 28 2.79 -3.82 -2.73
N ILE A 29 3.31 -3.68 -1.52
CA ILE A 29 3.60 -2.39 -0.88
C ILE A 29 5.11 -2.27 -0.73
N VAL A 30 5.64 -1.10 -1.08
CA VAL A 30 7.05 -0.75 -0.91
C VAL A 30 7.13 0.55 -0.12
N VAL A 31 7.79 0.50 1.03
CA VAL A 31 8.05 1.67 1.87
C VAL A 31 9.42 2.22 1.54
N LEU A 32 9.44 3.46 1.09
CA LEU A 32 10.67 4.22 0.84
C LEU A 32 10.98 5.08 2.05
N GLN A 33 12.21 4.99 2.56
CA GLN A 33 12.70 5.85 3.63
C GLN A 33 14.10 6.36 3.27
N LYS A 34 14.31 7.67 3.35
CA LYS A 34 15.60 8.32 3.04
C LYS A 34 16.17 7.95 1.65
N GLY A 35 15.30 7.72 0.66
CA GLY A 35 15.70 7.34 -0.70
C GLY A 35 16.10 5.87 -0.87
N GLN A 36 15.87 5.03 0.13
CA GLN A 36 16.10 3.58 0.06
C GLN A 36 14.80 2.81 0.34
N ILE A 37 14.71 1.59 -0.18
CA ILE A 37 13.61 0.67 0.12
C ILE A 37 13.82 0.20 1.56
N ALA A 38 13.04 0.74 2.49
CA ALA A 38 13.07 0.34 3.89
C ALA A 38 12.39 -1.03 4.06
N GLU A 39 11.23 -1.20 3.42
CA GLU A 39 10.47 -2.45 3.48
C GLU A 39 9.73 -2.70 2.18
N ALA A 40 9.52 -3.98 1.86
CA ALA A 40 8.68 -4.40 0.75
C ALA A 40 7.97 -5.70 1.11
N GLY A 41 6.71 -5.83 0.71
CA GLY A 41 5.89 -7.02 0.99
C GLY A 41 4.40 -6.75 0.80
N THR A 42 3.58 -7.69 1.21
CA THR A 42 2.13 -7.51 1.31
C THR A 42 1.77 -6.73 2.59
N HIS A 43 0.54 -6.20 2.65
CA HIS A 43 0.02 -5.53 3.85
C HIS A 43 0.21 -6.37 5.12
N ALA A 44 -0.14 -7.65 5.06
CA ALA A 44 -0.02 -8.58 6.18
C ALA A 44 1.43 -8.81 6.62
N GLU A 45 2.35 -9.00 5.67
CA GLU A 45 3.78 -9.18 5.98
C GLU A 45 4.39 -7.93 6.61
N LEU A 46 4.07 -6.75 6.09
CA LEU A 46 4.58 -5.49 6.62
C LEU A 46 4.00 -5.15 8.00
N LEU A 47 2.73 -5.51 8.24
CA LEU A 47 2.13 -5.44 9.59
C LEU A 47 2.79 -6.41 10.57
N ALA A 48 3.03 -7.65 10.15
CA ALA A 48 3.68 -8.68 10.97
C ALA A 48 5.13 -8.32 11.30
N LYS A 49 5.85 -7.67 10.37
CA LYS A 49 7.20 -7.14 10.60
C LYS A 49 7.24 -6.04 11.66
N GLY A 50 6.12 -5.36 11.94
CA GLY A 50 6.06 -4.30 12.94
C GLY A 50 6.96 -3.10 12.61
N GLY A 51 7.33 -2.93 11.34
CA GLY A 51 8.27 -1.91 10.90
C GLY A 51 7.65 -0.53 10.73
N VAL A 52 8.24 0.25 9.82
CA VAL A 52 7.82 1.63 9.49
C VAL A 52 6.39 1.63 8.97
N TYR A 53 6.02 0.63 8.15
CA TYR A 53 4.66 0.49 7.66
C TYR A 53 3.64 0.31 8.78
N ALA A 54 3.90 -0.61 9.72
CA ALA A 54 2.98 -0.91 10.81
C ALA A 54 2.82 0.29 11.77
N GLN A 55 3.92 1.03 12.00
CA GLN A 55 3.88 2.24 12.81
C GLN A 55 3.05 3.35 12.14
N LEU A 56 3.24 3.58 10.84
CA LEU A 56 2.43 4.52 10.05
C LEU A 56 0.95 4.09 10.00
N HIS A 57 0.70 2.80 9.82
CA HIS A 57 -0.64 2.22 9.84
C HIS A 57 -1.32 2.48 11.17
N ARG A 58 -0.63 2.20 12.28
CA ARG A 58 -1.13 2.49 13.62
C ARG A 58 -1.42 3.97 13.77
N THR A 59 -0.53 4.89 13.41
CA THR A 59 -0.76 6.35 13.55
C THR A 59 -1.94 6.86 12.74
N GLN A 60 -2.09 6.46 11.47
CA GLN A 60 -3.20 6.94 10.63
C GLN A 60 -4.55 6.30 10.96
N PHE A 61 -4.59 5.07 11.47
CA PHE A 61 -5.83 4.47 11.98
C PHE A 61 -6.14 4.90 13.43
N SER A 62 -5.14 5.19 14.26
CA SER A 62 -5.34 5.70 15.64
C SER A 62 -5.63 7.20 15.70
N GLY A 63 -5.46 7.94 14.61
CA GLY A 63 -6.03 9.29 14.46
C GLY A 63 -7.57 9.33 14.50
N ASN A 64 -8.24 8.18 14.50
CA ASN A 64 -9.68 8.05 14.73
C ASN A 64 -10.03 7.49 16.13
N ALA A 65 -9.05 7.39 17.03
CA ALA A 65 -9.20 6.87 18.38
C ALA A 65 -8.40 7.67 19.41
N VAL A 66 -8.51 9.00 19.38
CA VAL A 66 -8.27 9.87 20.55
C VAL A 66 -9.18 11.09 20.47
N ALA A 67 -10.36 10.95 21.06
CA ALA A 67 -11.12 12.04 21.65
C ALA A 67 -11.95 11.42 22.80
N GLU A 68 -11.27 11.20 23.92
CA GLU A 68 -11.88 11.28 25.25
C GLU A 68 -11.63 12.68 25.81
#